data_AF-A0A1M2VJX7-F1
#
_entry.id   AF-A0A1M2VJX7-F1
#
_cell.length_a   1.000
_cell.length_b   1.000
_cell.length_c   1.000
_cell.angle_alpha   90.00
_cell.angle_beta   90.00
_cell.angle_gamma   90.00
#
_symmetry.space_group_name_H-M   'P 1'
#
loop_
_entity.id
_entity.type
_entity.pdbx_description
1 polymer ?
#
loop_
_entity_poly.entity_id
_entity_poly.type
_entity_poly.pdbx_seq_one_letter_code
_entity_poly.pdbx_strand_id
1 'polypeptide(L)'
;MMDARPMYPNGHHPVRIHRALDLIHDAKPLPRIDHPVKYYYVDFGLSAHFPVGAPSLVLEKVGHDMEIPEISNEVPYDAYKADIYALGNLFDKDFLQHLVECMKQREPGVRPPADELIRMFQQLRALVPESSVRWRLVQRSEQPYEKLINDTVAVARDGLSSLKRMVG
;
A
#
# COMPACT_ATOMS: atom_id res chain seq x y z
N MET A 1 3.11 8.99 1.96
CA MET A 1 4.57 9.12 1.73
C MET A 1 5.32 8.05 2.53
N MET A 2 6.58 7.79 2.22
CA MET A 2 7.39 6.74 2.85
C MET A 2 8.80 7.25 3.16
N ASP A 3 9.34 6.88 4.33
CA ASP A 3 10.75 7.04 4.65
C ASP A 3 11.56 5.86 4.11
N ALA A 4 12.24 6.11 2.99
CA ALA A 4 12.99 5.10 2.26
C ALA A 4 14.48 5.02 2.66
N ARG A 5 14.95 5.74 3.68
CA ARG A 5 16.36 5.71 4.11
C ARG A 5 16.92 4.29 4.33
N PRO A 6 16.17 3.34 4.95
CA PRO A 6 16.65 1.96 5.10
C PRO A 6 16.92 1.23 3.77
N MET A 7 16.24 1.62 2.70
CA MET A 7 16.44 1.03 1.37
C MET A 7 17.64 1.62 0.61
N TYR A 8 18.09 2.82 0.98
CA TYR A 8 19.14 3.56 0.26
C TYR A 8 20.27 3.92 1.21
N PRO A 9 21.11 2.95 1.62
CA PRO A 9 22.21 3.21 2.56
C PRO A 9 23.23 4.23 2.02
N ASN A 10 23.36 4.32 0.70
CA ASN A 10 24.25 5.27 0.01
C ASN A 10 23.51 6.55 -0.47
N GLY A 11 22.24 6.72 -0.07
CA GLY A 11 21.37 7.78 -0.57
C GLY A 11 20.89 7.58 -2.02
N HIS A 12 20.08 8.52 -2.48
CA HIS A 12 19.60 8.62 -3.86
C HIS A 12 19.32 10.10 -4.19
N HIS A 13 19.29 10.44 -5.48
CA HIS A 13 19.00 11.81 -5.89
C HIS A 13 17.55 12.20 -5.53
N PRO A 14 17.30 13.38 -4.93
CA PRO A 14 15.99 13.78 -4.39
C PRO A 14 14.88 14.02 -5.43
N VAL A 15 15.19 13.85 -6.72
CA VAL A 15 14.26 14.13 -7.84
C VAL A 15 14.31 12.96 -8.81
N ARG A 16 15.51 12.59 -9.26
CA ARG A 16 15.74 11.38 -10.05
C ARG A 16 15.98 10.19 -9.12
N ILE A 17 14.93 9.71 -8.46
CA ILE A 17 15.04 8.68 -7.40
C ILE A 17 15.67 7.35 -7.83
N HIS A 18 15.77 7.10 -9.15
CA HIS A 18 16.47 5.95 -9.73
C HIS A 18 17.98 6.17 -9.89
N ARG A 19 18.52 7.34 -9.53
CA ARG A 19 19.94 7.71 -9.66
C ARG A 19 20.59 7.90 -8.30
N ALA A 20 21.88 7.59 -8.24
CA ALA A 20 22.74 7.96 -7.13
C ALA A 20 22.89 9.50 -7.05
N LEU A 21 23.44 9.98 -5.93
CA LEU A 21 23.62 11.41 -5.68
C LEU A 21 24.51 12.10 -6.74
N ASP A 22 25.41 11.34 -7.37
CA ASP A 22 26.32 11.82 -8.41
C ASP A 22 25.67 11.95 -9.80
N LEU A 23 24.40 11.53 -9.97
CA LEU A 23 23.66 11.47 -11.25
C LEU A 23 24.26 10.57 -12.34
N ILE A 24 25.44 10.00 -12.11
CA ILE A 24 26.14 9.14 -13.07
C ILE A 24 25.63 7.71 -12.93
N HIS A 25 25.57 7.23 -11.69
CA HIS A 25 25.21 5.85 -11.41
C HIS A 25 23.72 5.69 -11.09
N ASP A 26 23.20 4.48 -11.28
CA ASP A 26 21.86 4.13 -10.82
C ASP A 26 21.85 3.87 -9.31
N ALA A 27 20.80 4.35 -8.64
CA ALA A 27 20.55 3.98 -7.25
C ALA A 27 20.10 2.51 -7.21
N LYS A 28 20.68 1.73 -6.30
CA LYS A 28 20.34 0.32 -6.10
C LYS A 28 19.58 0.17 -4.79
N PRO A 29 18.23 0.29 -4.78
CA PRO A 29 17.45 0.12 -3.57
C PRO A 29 17.57 -1.30 -3.03
N LEU A 30 17.67 -1.41 -1.71
CA LEU A 30 17.56 -2.68 -1.01
C LEU A 30 16.08 -3.12 -0.91
N PRO A 31 15.78 -4.43 -0.85
CA PRO A 31 14.40 -4.92 -0.77
C PRO A 31 13.68 -4.46 0.50
N ARG A 32 12.45 -3.96 0.37
CA ARG A 32 11.61 -3.50 1.51
C ARG A 32 11.33 -4.59 2.55
N ILE A 33 11.30 -5.85 2.13
CA ILE A 33 11.02 -6.98 3.02
C ILE A 33 12.16 -7.25 4.01
N ASP A 34 13.39 -6.86 3.67
CA ASP A 34 14.57 -7.01 4.52
C ASP A 34 14.99 -5.68 5.16
N HIS A 35 14.52 -4.57 4.61
CA HIS A 35 14.80 -3.21 5.08
C HIS A 35 13.48 -2.48 5.33
N PRO A 36 12.84 -2.71 6.50
CA PRO A 36 11.52 -2.18 6.80
C PRO A 36 11.51 -0.66 6.77
N VAL A 37 10.43 -0.11 6.24
CA VAL A 37 10.26 1.33 6.02
C VAL A 37 9.04 1.85 6.78
N LYS A 38 9.04 3.14 7.07
CA LYS A 38 7.90 3.79 7.75
C LYS A 38 7.07 4.57 6.75
N TYR A 39 5.77 4.30 6.72
CA TYR A 39 4.81 5.06 5.93
C TYR A 39 4.17 6.15 6.78
N TYR A 40 3.86 7.27 6.14
CA TYR A 40 3.23 8.43 6.74
C TYR A 40 2.04 8.86 5.89
N TYR A 41 0.91 9.11 6.55
CA TYR A 41 -0.14 9.95 5.98
C TYR A 41 0.41 11.37 5.84
N VAL A 42 0.20 11.95 4.67
CA VAL A 42 0.68 13.29 4.31
C VAL A 42 -0.43 13.97 3.52
N ASP A 43 -0.25 15.27 3.29
CA ASP A 43 -1.19 16.09 2.54
C ASP A 43 -2.58 16.13 3.19
N PHE A 44 -2.65 16.85 4.31
CA PHE A 44 -3.88 17.07 5.06
C PHE A 44 -4.66 18.29 4.54
N GLY A 45 -4.40 18.75 3.30
CA GLY A 45 -5.03 19.94 2.73
C GLY A 45 -6.55 19.84 2.59
N LEU A 46 -7.07 18.61 2.54
CA LEU A 46 -8.51 18.31 2.43
C LEU A 46 -9.06 17.57 3.66
N SER A 47 -8.31 17.54 4.77
CA SER A 47 -8.73 16.82 5.96
C SER A 47 -9.70 17.62 6.82
N ALA A 48 -10.67 16.95 7.41
CA ALA A 48 -11.56 17.50 8.42
C ALA A 48 -11.12 17.08 9.83
N HIS A 49 -11.19 18.00 10.78
CA HIS A 49 -10.92 17.72 12.19
C HIS A 49 -12.22 17.75 13.00
N PHE A 50 -12.56 16.63 13.62
CA PHE A 50 -13.76 16.48 14.44
C PHE A 50 -13.39 16.46 15.93
N PRO A 51 -14.06 17.25 16.78
CA PRO A 51 -13.94 17.10 18.23
C PRO A 51 -14.35 15.69 18.70
N VAL A 52 -13.82 15.26 19.84
CA VAL A 52 -14.19 13.97 20.44
C VAL A 52 -15.71 13.93 20.68
N GLY A 53 -16.37 12.92 20.13
CA GLY A 53 -17.82 12.73 20.24
C GLY A 53 -18.67 13.52 19.23
N ALA A 54 -18.05 14.35 18.38
CA ALA A 54 -18.75 14.99 17.28
C ALA A 54 -19.00 13.99 16.13
N PRO A 55 -20.07 14.17 15.34
CA PRO A 55 -20.30 13.36 14.15
C PRO A 55 -19.22 13.67 13.09
N SER A 56 -18.73 12.62 12.42
CA SER A 56 -17.72 12.69 11.36
C SER A 56 -18.30 13.07 9.99
N LEU A 57 -19.29 13.97 9.98
CA LEU A 57 -20.02 14.33 8.77
C LEU A 57 -19.37 15.52 8.06
N VAL A 58 -19.19 15.42 6.75
CA VAL A 58 -18.69 16.48 5.89
C VAL A 58 -19.67 16.77 4.76
N LEU A 59 -19.69 18.02 4.31
CA LEU A 59 -20.52 18.52 3.22
C LEU A 59 -19.58 19.22 2.24
N GLU A 60 -18.79 18.44 1.51
CA GLU A 60 -17.83 18.98 0.54
C GLU A 60 -17.42 17.92 -0.48
N LYS A 61 -17.62 18.20 -1.78
CA LYS A 61 -17.04 17.42 -2.88
C LYS A 61 -15.59 17.84 -3.06
N VAL A 62 -14.75 17.52 -2.08
CA VAL A 62 -13.34 17.90 -2.10
C VAL A 62 -12.49 16.65 -1.97
N GLY A 63 -11.97 16.19 -3.10
CA GLY A 63 -11.16 14.99 -3.21
C GLY A 63 -10.93 14.59 -4.66
N HIS A 64 -9.83 13.89 -4.91
CA HIS A 64 -9.50 13.36 -6.24
C HIS A 64 -10.28 12.09 -6.59
N ASP A 65 -10.79 11.36 -5.58
CA ASP A 65 -11.52 10.11 -5.78
C ASP A 65 -13.02 10.37 -5.95
N MET A 66 -13.40 10.55 -7.21
CA MET A 66 -14.78 10.80 -7.63
C MET A 66 -15.63 9.52 -7.68
N GLU A 67 -15.05 8.35 -7.33
CA GLU A 67 -15.75 7.06 -7.35
C GLU A 67 -16.48 6.78 -6.04
N ILE A 68 -16.24 7.57 -4.98
CA ILE A 68 -16.92 7.46 -3.68
C ILE A 68 -18.43 7.68 -3.87
N PRO A 69 -19.29 6.67 -3.62
CA PRO A 69 -20.71 6.72 -3.98
C PRO A 69 -21.53 7.81 -3.28
N GLU A 70 -21.19 8.11 -2.04
CA GLU A 70 -21.93 9.04 -1.17
C GLU A 70 -21.44 10.50 -1.25
N ILE A 71 -20.41 10.79 -2.05
CA ILE A 71 -19.86 12.13 -2.14
C ILE A 71 -20.93 13.11 -2.64
N SER A 72 -21.17 14.17 -1.86
CA SER A 72 -22.24 15.13 -2.15
C SER A 72 -21.90 16.53 -1.66
N ASN A 73 -22.38 17.53 -2.39
CA ASN A 73 -22.34 18.95 -2.02
C ASN A 73 -23.62 19.42 -1.31
N GLU A 74 -24.60 18.53 -1.13
CA GLU A 74 -25.92 18.89 -0.60
C GLU A 74 -26.28 18.06 0.62
N VAL A 75 -25.81 16.81 0.67
CA VAL A 75 -26.13 15.84 1.72
C VAL A 75 -24.84 15.52 2.48
N PRO A 76 -24.76 15.80 3.80
CA PRO A 76 -23.62 15.40 4.60
C PRO A 76 -23.40 13.90 4.59
N TYR A 77 -22.15 13.47 4.53
CA TYR A 77 -21.76 12.05 4.56
C TYR A 77 -20.61 11.81 5.52
N ASP A 78 -20.44 10.56 5.98
CA ASP A 78 -19.40 10.17 6.94
C ASP A 78 -18.02 10.12 6.27
N ALA A 79 -17.13 11.04 6.66
CA ALA A 79 -15.78 11.14 6.14
C ALA A 79 -14.95 9.89 6.38
N TYR A 80 -15.11 9.22 7.53
CA TYR A 80 -14.34 8.00 7.81
C TYR A 80 -14.75 6.86 6.88
N LYS A 81 -16.03 6.75 6.54
CA LYS A 81 -16.50 5.72 5.59
C LYS A 81 -16.04 6.02 4.17
N ALA A 82 -16.01 7.30 3.80
CA ALA A 82 -15.45 7.74 2.53
C ALA A 82 -13.95 7.37 2.41
N ASP A 83 -13.16 7.61 3.46
CA ASP A 83 -11.75 7.23 3.52
C ASP A 83 -11.55 5.70 3.37
N ILE A 84 -12.41 4.89 4.00
CA ILE A 84 -12.36 3.43 3.83
C ILE A 84 -12.60 3.04 2.36
N TYR A 85 -13.54 3.68 1.67
CA TYR A 85 -13.79 3.40 0.25
C TYR A 85 -12.60 3.81 -0.62
N ALA A 86 -12.05 5.01 -0.39
CA ALA A 86 -10.88 5.50 -1.11
C ALA A 86 -9.65 4.61 -0.91
N LEU A 87 -9.44 4.11 0.32
CA LEU A 87 -8.41 3.10 0.59
C LEU A 87 -8.71 1.77 -0.11
N GLY A 88 -9.97 1.39 -0.22
CA GLY A 88 -10.41 0.22 -0.99
C GLY A 88 -10.01 0.36 -2.46
N ASN A 89 -10.25 1.52 -3.07
CA ASN A 89 -9.80 1.84 -4.43
C ASN A 89 -8.28 1.80 -4.58
N LEU A 90 -7.55 2.33 -3.59
CA LEU A 90 -6.08 2.27 -3.58
C LEU A 90 -5.56 0.82 -3.52
N PHE A 91 -6.22 -0.03 -2.74
CA PHE A 91 -5.86 -1.43 -2.53
C PHE A 91 -6.44 -2.38 -3.57
N ASP A 92 -7.29 -1.91 -4.49
CA ASP A 92 -7.88 -2.70 -5.58
C ASP A 92 -6.79 -3.12 -6.59
N LYS A 93 -6.03 -4.11 -6.14
CA LYS A 93 -4.91 -4.82 -6.73
C LYS A 93 -5.17 -6.26 -6.32
N ASP A 94 -4.83 -7.22 -7.17
CA ASP A 94 -5.32 -8.61 -7.12
C ASP A 94 -4.98 -9.45 -5.86
N PHE A 95 -4.40 -8.83 -4.84
CA PHE A 95 -4.16 -9.40 -3.52
C PHE A 95 -5.06 -8.66 -2.52
N LEU A 96 -5.80 -9.40 -1.67
CA LEU A 96 -6.78 -8.89 -0.69
C LEU A 96 -8.18 -8.55 -1.21
N GLN A 97 -8.62 -9.16 -2.33
CA GLN A 97 -9.93 -8.90 -2.94
C GLN A 97 -11.10 -8.89 -1.93
N HIS A 98 -11.15 -9.86 -1.01
CA HIS A 98 -12.21 -9.93 -0.01
C HIS A 98 -12.25 -8.72 0.93
N LEU A 99 -11.07 -8.23 1.34
CA LEU A 99 -10.97 -7.03 2.18
C LEU A 99 -11.40 -5.78 1.38
N VAL A 100 -10.94 -5.69 0.14
CA VAL A 100 -11.30 -4.59 -0.79
C VAL A 100 -12.81 -4.55 -1.03
N GLU A 101 -13.45 -5.69 -1.23
CA GLU A 101 -14.91 -5.80 -1.39
C GLU A 101 -15.68 -5.29 -0.17
N CYS A 102 -15.21 -5.58 1.04
CA CYS A 102 -15.80 -5.02 2.27
C CYS A 102 -15.61 -3.50 2.36
N MET A 103 -14.45 -2.99 1.93
CA MET A 103 -14.14 -1.55 1.94
C MET A 103 -14.94 -0.78 0.89
N LYS A 104 -15.19 -1.39 -0.27
CA LYS A 104 -15.87 -0.78 -1.43
C LYS A 104 -17.40 -1.01 -1.46
N GLN A 105 -18.01 -1.40 -0.34
CA GLN A 105 -19.47 -1.52 -0.27
C GLN A 105 -20.14 -0.18 -0.59
N ARG A 106 -21.20 -0.20 -1.41
CA ARG A 106 -21.86 1.04 -1.84
C ARG A 106 -22.50 1.78 -0.66
N GLU A 107 -23.12 1.03 0.25
CA GLU A 107 -23.71 1.56 1.48
C GLU A 107 -22.62 1.84 2.52
N PRO A 108 -22.39 3.12 2.94
CA PRO A 108 -21.32 3.47 3.87
C PRO A 108 -21.45 2.78 5.23
N GLY A 109 -22.67 2.57 5.72
CA GLY A 109 -22.93 1.94 7.02
C GLY A 109 -22.47 0.48 7.12
N VAL A 110 -22.37 -0.22 5.99
CA VAL A 110 -21.97 -1.64 5.94
C VAL A 110 -20.44 -1.82 5.88
N ARG A 111 -19.69 -0.78 5.50
CA ARG A 111 -18.23 -0.85 5.45
C ARG A 111 -17.67 -1.05 6.87
N PRO A 112 -16.79 -2.03 7.13
CA PRO A 112 -16.21 -2.21 8.45
C PRO A 112 -15.34 -1.01 8.87
N PRO A 113 -15.25 -0.70 10.17
CA PRO A 113 -14.30 0.30 10.68
C PRO A 113 -12.84 -0.15 10.53
N ALA A 114 -11.92 0.80 10.59
CA ALA A 114 -10.50 0.55 10.33
C ALA A 114 -9.87 -0.51 11.24
N ASP A 115 -10.24 -0.54 12.52
CA ASP A 115 -9.74 -1.53 13.47
C ASP A 115 -10.18 -2.96 13.12
N GLU A 116 -11.40 -3.11 12.60
CA GLU A 116 -11.91 -4.39 12.11
C GLU A 116 -11.19 -4.82 10.84
N LEU A 117 -10.99 -3.91 9.89
CA LEU A 117 -10.23 -4.19 8.67
C LEU A 117 -8.78 -4.61 8.98
N ILE A 118 -8.15 -3.99 9.99
CA ILE A 118 -6.81 -4.41 10.46
C ILE A 118 -6.85 -5.84 11.00
N ARG A 119 -7.86 -6.20 11.80
CA ARG A 119 -8.01 -7.58 12.30
C ARG A 119 -8.22 -8.57 11.16
N MET A 120 -9.10 -8.27 10.20
CA MET A 120 -9.34 -9.09 9.01
C MET A 120 -8.05 -9.28 8.21
N PHE A 121 -7.30 -8.20 7.98
CA PHE A 121 -6.00 -8.26 7.29
C PHE A 121 -4.99 -9.13 8.03
N GLN A 122 -4.88 -8.99 9.36
CA GLN A 122 -3.98 -9.81 10.17
C GLN A 122 -4.32 -11.30 10.08
N GLN A 123 -5.61 -11.65 10.11
CA GLN A 123 -6.07 -13.02 9.93
C GLN A 123 -5.71 -13.57 8.54
N LEU A 124 -5.99 -12.82 7.48
CA LEU A 124 -5.60 -13.20 6.11
C LEU A 124 -4.09 -13.36 5.98
N ARG A 125 -3.32 -12.45 6.58
CA ARG A 125 -1.85 -12.47 6.54
C ARG A 125 -1.26 -13.67 7.27
N ALA A 126 -1.90 -14.15 8.34
CA ALA A 126 -1.49 -15.35 9.08
C ALA A 126 -1.68 -16.65 8.28
N LEU A 127 -2.59 -16.65 7.30
CA LEU A 127 -2.80 -17.80 6.40
C LEU A 127 -1.74 -17.88 5.29
N VAL A 128 -0.96 -16.81 5.06
CA VAL A 128 0.04 -16.75 4.00
C VAL A 128 1.41 -17.15 4.56
N PRO A 129 2.04 -18.24 4.05
CA PRO A 129 3.38 -18.63 4.44
C PRO A 129 4.41 -17.51 4.18
N GLU A 130 5.41 -17.34 5.05
CA GLU A 130 6.43 -16.30 4.87
C GLU A 130 7.17 -16.39 3.53
N SER A 131 7.39 -17.61 3.03
CA SER A 131 8.00 -17.86 1.71
C SER A 131 7.18 -17.27 0.56
N SER A 132 5.85 -17.29 0.66
CA SER A 132 4.95 -16.72 -0.36
C SER A 132 4.99 -15.20 -0.40
N VAL A 133 5.34 -14.54 0.71
CA VAL A 133 5.41 -13.08 0.80
C VAL A 133 6.72 -12.53 0.22
N ARG A 134 7.77 -13.35 0.21
CA ARG A 134 9.03 -13.04 -0.50
C ARG A 134 8.94 -13.30 -1.98
N TRP A 135 7.97 -14.13 -2.40
CA TRP A 135 7.79 -14.40 -3.82
C TRP A 135 7.48 -13.14 -4.60
N ARG A 136 8.04 -13.08 -5.81
CA ARG A 136 7.87 -11.95 -6.71
C ARG A 136 6.40 -11.76 -7.06
N LEU A 137 5.92 -10.53 -6.99
CA LEU A 137 4.63 -10.16 -7.57
C LEU A 137 4.70 -10.28 -9.09
N VAL A 138 3.88 -11.16 -9.65
CA VAL A 138 3.76 -11.39 -11.10
C VAL A 138 2.80 -10.36 -11.66
N GLN A 139 3.20 -9.64 -12.72
CA GLN A 139 2.29 -8.70 -13.38
C GLN A 139 1.25 -9.50 -14.19
N ARG A 140 -0.01 -9.09 -14.17
CA ARG A 140 -1.07 -9.75 -14.96
C ARG A 140 -0.75 -9.85 -16.46
N SER A 141 0.00 -8.88 -16.99
CA SER A 141 0.40 -8.80 -18.40
C SER A 141 1.64 -9.61 -18.75
N GLU A 142 2.29 -10.23 -17.77
CA GLU A 142 3.57 -10.92 -17.96
C GLU A 142 3.41 -12.22 -18.74
N GLN A 143 4.24 -12.38 -19.77
CA GLN A 143 4.16 -13.55 -20.64
C GLN A 143 4.73 -14.80 -19.94
N PRO A 144 4.29 -16.01 -20.31
CA PRO A 144 4.71 -17.24 -19.63
C PRO A 144 6.24 -17.45 -19.58
N TYR A 145 6.96 -17.04 -20.63
CA TYR A 145 8.42 -17.18 -20.68
C TYR A 145 9.14 -16.14 -19.80
N GLU A 146 8.62 -14.91 -19.75
CA GLU A 146 9.13 -13.85 -18.86
C GLU A 146 8.94 -14.27 -17.41
N LYS A 147 7.77 -14.85 -17.10
CA LYS A 147 7.47 -15.40 -15.78
C LYS A 147 8.47 -16.46 -15.35
N LEU A 148 8.78 -17.43 -16.22
CA LEU A 148 9.76 -18.47 -15.91
C LEU A 148 11.15 -17.89 -15.61
N ILE A 149 11.61 -16.93 -16.42
CA ILE A 149 12.91 -16.28 -16.24
C ILE A 149 12.91 -15.49 -14.92
N ASN A 150 11.89 -14.66 -14.69
CA ASN A 150 11.82 -13.80 -13.53
C ASN A 150 11.63 -14.58 -12.22
N ASP A 151 10.92 -15.71 -12.25
CA ASP A 151 10.76 -16.61 -11.11
C ASP A 151 12.10 -17.27 -10.77
N THR A 152 12.87 -17.70 -11.78
CA THR A 152 14.23 -18.25 -11.59
C THR A 152 15.16 -17.20 -10.95
N VAL A 153 15.12 -15.95 -11.43
CA VAL A 153 15.90 -14.84 -10.88
C VAL A 153 15.48 -14.53 -9.44
N ALA A 154 14.18 -14.57 -9.13
CA ALA A 154 13.66 -14.34 -7.79
C ALA A 154 14.17 -15.40 -6.80
N VAL A 155 14.09 -16.69 -7.16
CA VAL A 155 14.63 -17.79 -6.34
C VAL A 155 16.12 -17.60 -6.07
N ALA A 156 16.91 -17.28 -7.09
CA ALA A 156 18.34 -17.07 -6.94
C ALA A 156 18.66 -15.92 -5.99
N ARG A 157 17.92 -14.80 -6.08
CA ARG A 157 18.06 -13.65 -5.18
C ARG A 157 17.66 -13.98 -3.75
N ASP A 158 16.53 -14.66 -3.55
CA ASP A 158 16.07 -15.06 -2.22
C ASP A 158 17.03 -16.05 -1.55
N GLY A 159 17.61 -16.98 -2.33
CA GLY A 159 18.67 -17.87 -1.86
C GLY A 159 19.91 -17.12 -1.40
N LEU A 160 20.38 -16.14 -2.19
CA LEU A 160 21.54 -15.30 -1.84
C LEU A 160 21.29 -14.48 -0.57
N SER A 161 20.10 -13.85 -0.47
CA SER A 161 19.70 -13.05 0.69
C SER A 161 19.60 -13.91 1.94
N SER A 162 19.06 -15.14 1.82
CA SER A 162 18.96 -16.10 2.93
C SER A 162 20.33 -16.55 3.43
N LEU A 163 21.27 -16.85 2.52
CA LEU A 163 22.65 -17.18 2.87
C LEU A 163 23.35 -16.02 3.58
N LYS A 164 23.21 -14.79 3.06
CA LYS A 164 23.83 -13.60 3.68
C LYS A 164 23.31 -13.33 5.09
N ARG A 165 22.07 -13.74 5.40
CA ARG A 165 21.47 -13.65 6.74
C ARG A 165 21.98 -14.76 7.69
N MET A 166 22.31 -15.94 7.16
CA MET A 166 22.86 -17.05 7.96
C MET A 166 24.33 -16.85 8.31
N VAL A 167 25.08 -16.20 7.43
CA VAL A 167 26.54 -15.97 7.57
C VAL A 167 26.81 -14.55 8.09
N GLY A 168 25.93 -14.04 8.95
CA GLY A 168 26.16 -12.76 9.66
C GLY A 168 27.49 -12.75 10.39
#